data_AF-A0A7S4IXL2-F1
#
_entry.id   AF-A0A7S4IXL2-F1
#
_cell.length_a   1.000
_cell.length_b   1.000
_cell.length_c   1.000
_cell.angle_alpha   90.00
_cell.angle_beta   90.00
_cell.angle_gamma   90.00
#
_symmetry.space_group_name_H-M   'P 1'
#
loop_
_entity.id
_entity.type
_entity.pdbx_description
1 polymer ?
#
loop_
_entity_poly.entity_id
_entity_poly.type
_entity_poly.pdbx_seq_one_letter_code
_entity_poly.pdbx_strand_id
1 'polypeptide(L)'
;AHSPLVRAKRTAIALFGGTAAPLVELPFMYERTLVEYVHSQGLDNRIQQIERWVAARPESCIVLVAHGQLFQRAVGLHPDNVGVIECSWSDEQSFHDVKDLGVLAGSAPAAQ
;
A
#
# COMPACT_ATOMS: atom_id res chain seq x y z
N ALA A 1 -5.11 2.90 -4.92
CA ALA A 1 -4.28 4.10 -4.67
C ALA A 1 -2.80 3.72 -4.59
N HIS A 2 -1.88 4.66 -4.81
CA HIS A 2 -0.45 4.36 -4.82
C HIS A 2 0.43 5.51 -4.29
N SER A 3 1.63 5.14 -3.85
CA SER A 3 2.73 6.06 -3.51
C SER A 3 3.16 6.92 -4.72
N PRO A 4 3.64 8.16 -4.53
CA PRO A 4 4.15 9.00 -5.61
C PRO A 4 5.50 8.52 -6.16
N LEU A 5 6.19 7.61 -5.45
CA LEU A 5 7.50 7.12 -5.86
C LEU A 5 7.40 6.25 -7.13
N VAL A 6 8.31 6.48 -8.07
CA VAL A 6 8.29 5.90 -9.43
C VAL A 6 8.06 4.38 -9.45
N ARG A 7 8.68 3.64 -8.54
CA ARG A 7 8.54 2.17 -8.48
C ARG A 7 7.10 1.74 -8.19
N ALA A 8 6.51 2.28 -7.13
CA ALA A 8 5.12 1.98 -6.76
C ALA A 8 4.12 2.46 -7.82
N LYS A 9 4.34 3.66 -8.39
CA LYS A 9 3.51 4.19 -9.47
C LYS A 9 3.53 3.27 -10.71
N ARG A 10 4.73 2.83 -11.14
CA ARG A 10 4.87 1.88 -12.26
C ARG A 10 4.18 0.55 -11.96
N THR A 11 4.32 0.00 -10.75
CA THR A 11 3.62 -1.22 -10.34
C THR A 11 2.11 -1.06 -10.41
N ALA A 12 1.57 0.05 -9.87
CA ALA A 12 0.13 0.31 -9.90
C ALA A 12 -0.41 0.44 -11.34
N ILE A 13 0.31 1.15 -12.21
CA ILE A 13 -0.07 1.28 -13.63
C ILE A 13 0.03 -0.07 -14.35
N ALA A 14 1.09 -0.85 -14.12
CA ALA A 14 1.27 -2.14 -14.77
C ALA A 14 0.18 -3.15 -14.40
N LEU A 15 -0.26 -3.16 -13.13
CA LEU A 15 -1.28 -4.10 -12.65
C LEU A 15 -2.70 -3.63 -12.94
N PHE A 16 -2.97 -2.32 -12.89
CA PHE A 16 -4.34 -1.80 -12.85
C PHE A 16 -4.65 -0.72 -13.90
N GLY A 17 -3.68 -0.28 -14.71
CA GLY A 17 -3.84 0.85 -15.64
C GLY A 17 -4.89 0.68 -16.75
N GLY A 18 -5.28 -0.57 -17.06
CA GLY A 18 -6.37 -0.87 -17.99
C GLY A 18 -7.70 -1.18 -17.33
N THR A 19 -7.80 -1.07 -16.00
CA THR A 19 -9.03 -1.37 -15.26
C THR A 19 -9.91 -0.14 -15.13
N ALA A 20 -11.19 -0.34 -14.81
CA ALA A 20 -12.11 0.76 -14.48
C ALA A 20 -11.86 1.36 -13.08
N ALA A 21 -10.98 0.76 -12.28
CA ALA A 21 -10.71 1.23 -10.92
C ALA A 21 -9.89 2.53 -10.94
N PRO A 22 -10.23 3.52 -10.10
CA PRO A 22 -9.51 4.79 -10.08
C PRO A 22 -8.08 4.62 -9.54
N LEU A 23 -7.09 5.03 -10.34
CA LEU A 23 -5.70 5.13 -9.92
C LEU A 23 -5.44 6.48 -9.24
N VAL A 24 -5.57 6.48 -7.90
CA VAL A 24 -5.34 7.67 -7.06
C VAL A 24 -3.90 7.69 -6.54
N GLU A 25 -3.16 8.77 -6.80
CA GLU A 25 -1.85 9.02 -6.19
C GLU A 25 -2.02 9.67 -4.82
N LEU A 26 -1.37 9.15 -3.78
CA LEU A 26 -1.42 9.67 -2.42
C LEU A 26 -0.03 10.17 -1.99
N PRO A 27 0.20 11.50 -1.92
CA PRO A 27 1.54 12.07 -1.80
C PRO A 27 2.24 11.71 -0.48
N PHE A 28 1.51 11.26 0.54
CA PHE A 28 2.04 10.85 1.85
C PHE A 28 2.39 9.35 1.94
N MET A 29 2.12 8.53 0.91
CA MET A 29 2.41 7.09 0.89
C MET A 29 3.86 6.76 0.45
N TYR A 30 4.84 7.64 0.69
CA TYR A 30 6.24 7.33 0.41
C TYR A 30 6.84 6.38 1.45
N GLU A 31 8.03 5.83 1.16
CA GLU A 31 8.71 4.90 2.07
C GLU A 31 9.13 5.57 3.39
N ARG A 32 9.41 4.78 4.43
CA ARG A 32 10.07 5.28 5.64
C ARG A 32 11.35 6.05 5.30
N THR A 33 11.49 7.23 5.87
CA THR A 33 12.66 8.11 5.73
C THR A 33 13.70 7.83 6.82
N LEU A 34 14.93 8.28 6.61
CA LEU A 34 16.01 8.16 7.61
C LEU A 34 15.65 8.80 8.95
N VAL A 35 14.99 9.95 8.95
CA VAL A 35 14.56 10.63 10.18
C VAL A 35 13.51 9.81 10.93
N GLU A 36 12.63 9.11 10.21
CA GLU A 36 11.60 8.26 10.82
C GLU A 36 12.15 6.97 11.46
N TYR A 37 13.42 6.62 11.24
CA TYR A 37 14.10 5.60 12.04
C TYR A 37 14.42 6.08 13.46
N VAL A 38 14.61 7.38 13.63
CA VAL A 38 14.86 8.01 14.94
C VAL A 38 13.55 8.44 15.60
N HIS A 39 12.61 8.97 14.79
CA HIS A 39 11.33 9.51 15.26
C HIS A 39 10.15 8.99 14.43
N SER A 40 9.42 7.99 14.94
CA SER A 40 8.33 7.34 14.19
C SER A 40 7.12 8.25 13.92
N GLN A 41 6.99 9.39 14.62
CA GLN A 41 5.81 10.27 14.54
C GLN A 41 5.44 10.66 13.11
N GLY A 42 6.43 10.93 12.24
CA GLY A 42 6.18 11.23 10.83
C GLY A 42 5.51 10.07 10.10
N LEU A 43 5.98 8.85 10.33
CA LEU A 43 5.43 7.63 9.74
C LEU A 43 4.03 7.34 10.29
N ASP A 44 3.86 7.48 11.60
CA ASP A 44 2.59 7.25 12.30
C ASP A 44 1.51 8.22 11.80
N ASN A 45 1.85 9.50 11.62
CA ASN A 45 0.95 10.51 11.05
C ASN A 45 0.52 10.15 9.60
N ARG A 46 1.42 9.58 8.80
CA ARG A 46 1.12 9.16 7.43
C ARG A 46 0.21 7.93 7.41
N ILE A 47 0.40 7.00 8.33
CA ILE A 47 -0.50 5.86 8.51
C ILE A 47 -1.91 6.34 8.89
N GLN A 48 -2.02 7.26 9.84
CA GLN A 48 -3.31 7.89 10.18
C GLN A 48 -3.96 8.65 9.01
N GLN A 49 -3.16 9.17 8.07
CA GLN A 49 -3.71 9.75 6.84
C GLN A 49 -4.22 8.67 5.88
N ILE A 50 -3.55 7.52 5.78
CA ILE A 50 -4.03 6.36 5.00
C ILE A 50 -5.34 5.83 5.60
N GLU A 51 -5.39 5.63 6.91
CA GLU A 51 -6.55 5.15 7.66
C GLU A 51 -7.78 6.05 7.42
N ARG A 52 -7.62 7.37 7.59
CA ARG A 52 -8.68 8.34 7.28
C ARG A 52 -9.09 8.33 5.82
N TRP A 53 -8.12 8.17 4.91
CA TRP A 53 -8.43 8.10 3.48
C TRP A 53 -9.23 6.85 3.14
N VAL A 54 -8.86 5.68 3.68
CA VAL A 54 -9.58 4.40 3.53
C VAL A 54 -10.98 4.50 4.13
N ALA A 55 -11.13 5.03 5.34
CA ALA A 55 -12.42 5.18 6.00
C ALA A 55 -13.42 6.08 5.23
N ALA A 56 -12.91 7.01 4.42
CA ALA A 56 -13.74 7.90 3.59
C ALA A 56 -14.12 7.31 2.22
N ARG A 57 -13.72 6.07 1.92
CA ARG A 57 -13.97 5.43 0.63
C ARG A 57 -15.29 4.65 0.62
N PRO A 58 -16.13 4.81 -0.42
CA PRO A 58 -17.31 3.96 -0.61
C PRO A 58 -16.98 2.58 -1.19
N GLU A 59 -15.76 2.35 -1.68
CA GLU A 59 -15.38 1.07 -2.29
C GLU A 59 -15.30 -0.07 -1.26
N SER A 60 -15.84 -1.23 -1.62
CA SER A 60 -15.73 -2.47 -0.82
C SER A 60 -14.35 -3.14 -0.88
N CYS A 61 -13.51 -2.74 -1.84
CA CYS A 61 -12.16 -3.25 -1.99
C CYS A 61 -11.23 -2.13 -2.47
N ILE A 62 -10.09 -1.99 -1.80
CA ILE A 62 -9.10 -0.95 -2.06
C ILE A 62 -7.73 -1.61 -2.14
N VAL A 63 -7.02 -1.36 -3.24
CA VAL A 63 -5.62 -1.76 -3.36
C VAL A 63 -4.73 -0.56 -3.04
N LEU A 64 -3.80 -0.75 -2.10
CA LEU A 64 -2.76 0.22 -1.75
C LEU A 64 -1.41 -0.28 -2.28
N VAL A 65 -0.77 0.49 -3.16
CA VAL A 65 0.56 0.14 -3.72
C VAL A 65 1.61 1.08 -3.13
N ALA A 66 2.42 0.57 -2.21
CA ALA A 66 3.48 1.34 -1.53
C ALA A 66 4.69 0.47 -1.22
N HIS A 67 5.30 0.66 -0.04
CA HIS A 67 6.61 0.15 0.30
C HIS A 67 6.59 -0.64 1.61
N GLY A 68 7.58 -1.50 1.80
CA GLY A 68 7.56 -2.53 2.83
C GLY A 68 7.56 -1.99 4.24
N GLN A 69 8.37 -0.96 4.55
CA GLN A 69 8.43 -0.43 5.92
C GLN A 69 7.16 0.34 6.31
N LEU A 70 6.52 1.00 5.33
CA LEU A 70 5.21 1.63 5.55
C LEU A 70 4.16 0.59 5.96
N PHE A 71 4.05 -0.51 5.21
CA PHE A 71 3.10 -1.58 5.54
C PHE A 71 3.48 -2.35 6.81
N GLN A 72 4.78 -2.58 7.04
CA GLN A 72 5.23 -3.20 8.29
C GLN A 72 4.76 -2.41 9.52
N ARG A 73 4.79 -1.07 9.44
CA ARG A 73 4.29 -0.23 10.53
C ARG A 73 2.77 -0.18 10.61
N ALA A 74 2.07 -0.21 9.46
CA ALA A 74 0.61 -0.10 9.41
C ALA A 74 -0.13 -1.39 9.79
N VAL A 75 0.36 -2.54 9.33
CA VAL A 75 -0.34 -3.83 9.46
C VAL A 75 0.53 -4.93 10.10
N GLY A 76 1.75 -4.60 10.54
CA GLY A 76 2.64 -5.53 11.23
C GLY A 76 3.40 -6.52 10.32
N LEU A 77 3.18 -6.48 9.00
CA LEU A 77 3.82 -7.37 8.03
C LEU A 77 4.69 -6.60 7.04
N HIS A 78 5.91 -7.11 6.81
CA HIS A 78 6.80 -6.61 5.78
C HIS A 78 6.70 -7.52 4.56
N PRO A 79 6.01 -7.11 3.47
CA PRO A 79 5.92 -7.92 2.27
C PRO A 79 7.27 -7.94 1.53
N ASP A 80 7.51 -9.02 0.79
CA ASP A 80 8.55 -9.06 -0.24
C ASP A 80 8.24 -8.05 -1.37
N ASN A 81 9.20 -7.84 -2.27
CA ASN A 81 8.96 -7.04 -3.46
C ASN A 81 7.82 -7.64 -4.29
N VAL A 82 6.79 -6.83 -4.58
CA VAL A 82 5.57 -7.28 -5.26
C VAL A 82 4.79 -8.34 -4.44
N GLY A 83 5.03 -8.38 -3.13
CA GLY A 83 4.22 -9.12 -2.16
C GLY A 83 2.85 -8.49 -1.96
N VAL A 84 1.85 -9.32 -1.69
CA VAL A 84 0.48 -8.90 -1.42
C VAL A 84 0.10 -9.26 0.00
N ILE A 85 -0.42 -8.26 0.70
CA ILE A 85 -1.06 -8.42 1.99
C ILE A 85 -2.55 -8.17 1.80
N GLU A 86 -3.36 -9.12 2.24
CA GLU A 86 -4.81 -8.95 2.37
C GLU A 86 -5.11 -8.55 3.82
N CYS A 87 -6.00 -7.59 4.01
CA CYS A 87 -6.51 -7.23 5.33
C CYS A 87 -7.93 -6.67 5.21
N SER A 88 -8.67 -6.76 6.29
CA SER A 88 -10.00 -6.17 6.46
C SER A 88 -9.89 -4.80 7.12
N TRP A 89 -10.85 -3.92 6.82
CA TRP A 89 -10.99 -2.60 7.45
C TRP A 89 -12.31 -2.55 8.22
N SER A 90 -12.28 -2.10 9.48
CA SER A 90 -13.47 -1.97 10.33
C SER A 90 -13.75 -0.51 10.71
N ASP A 91 -14.96 -0.28 11.24
CA ASP A 91 -15.38 1.02 11.78
C ASP A 91 -14.53 1.49 12.98
N GLU A 92 -13.75 0.59 13.60
CA GLU A 92 -12.77 0.91 14.63
C GLU A 92 -11.51 1.60 14.07
N GLN A 93 -11.52 1.94 12.77
CA GLN A 93 -10.46 2.64 12.06
C GLN A 93 -9.11 1.90 12.13
N SER A 94 -9.16 0.57 12.01
CA SER A 94 -7.95 -0.25 12.03
C SER A 94 -7.99 -1.37 11.01
N PHE A 95 -6.79 -1.74 10.53
CA PHE A 95 -6.58 -2.94 9.72
C PHE A 95 -6.58 -4.17 10.63
N HIS A 96 -7.35 -5.19 10.24
CA HIS A 96 -7.45 -6.47 10.94
C HIS A 96 -7.49 -7.64 9.93
N ASP A 97 -7.53 -8.89 10.42
CA ASP A 97 -7.48 -10.11 9.60
C ASP A 97 -6.33 -10.14 8.58
N VAL A 98 -5.16 -9.63 8.99
CA VAL A 98 -4.01 -9.43 8.11
C VAL A 98 -3.42 -10.79 7.69
N LYS A 99 -3.29 -11.02 6.38
CA LYS A 99 -2.73 -12.23 5.77
C LYS A 99 -1.68 -11.86 4.74
N ASP A 100 -0.52 -12.53 4.79
CA ASP A 100 0.44 -12.51 3.70
C ASP A 100 0.02 -13.52 2.63
N LEU A 101 -0.24 -13.04 1.41
CA LEU A 101 -0.58 -13.87 0.26
C LEU A 101 0.65 -14.24 -0.58
N GLY A 102 1.85 -13.77 -0.18
CA GLY A 102 3.09 -13.95 -0.90
C GLY A 102 3.23 -13.03 -2.10
N VAL A 103 4.19 -13.36 -2.96
CA VAL A 103 4.48 -12.59 -4.18
C VAL A 103 3.39 -12.83 -5.22
N LEU A 104 2.90 -11.76 -5.86
CA LEU A 104 2.05 -11.89 -7.04
C LEU A 104 2.77 -12.72 -8.10
N ALA A 105 2.31 -13.97 -8.27
CA ALA A 105 2.76 -14.82 -9.36
C ALA A 105 2.21 -14.27 -10.68
N GLY A 106 2.95 -13.34 -11.28
CA GLY A 106 2.74 -12.91 -12.66
C GLY A 106 3.68 -13.69 -13.57
N SER A 107 3.12 -14.50 -14.48
CA SER A 107 3.79 -14.91 -15.71
C SER A 107 4.34 -13.67 -16.40
N ALA A 108 5.65 -13.47 -16.29
CA ALA A 108 6.33 -12.46 -17.08
C ALA A 108 6.07 -12.75 -18.56
N PRO A 109 5.70 -11.77 -19.39
CA PRO A 109 5.88 -11.95 -20.83
C PRO A 109 7.37 -12.14 -21.06
N ALA A 110 7.75 -13.23 -21.73
CA ALA A 110 9.10 -13.42 -22.21
C ALA A 110 9.50 -12.17 -23.00
N ALA A 111 10.55 -11.49 -22.56
CA ALA A 111 11.20 -10.47 -23.36
C ALA A 111 11.67 -11.14 -24.66
N GLN A 112 11.14 -10.65 -25.80
CA GLN A 112 11.69 -10.92 -27.13
C GLN A 112 12.95 -10.09 -27.34
#